data_AF-A0A5C9EDS7-F1
#
_entry.id   AF-A0A5C9EDS7-F1
#
_cell.length_a   1.000
_cell.length_b   1.000
_cell.length_c   1.000
_cell.angle_alpha   90.00
_cell.angle_beta   90.00
_cell.angle_gamma   90.00
#
_symmetry.space_group_name_H-M   'P 1'
#
loop_
_entity.id
_entity.type
_entity.pdbx_description
1 polymer ?
#
loop_
_entity_poly.entity_id
_entity_poly.type
_entity_poly.pdbx_seq_one_letter_code
_entity_poly.pdbx_strand_id
1 'polypeptide(L)'
;MKNTENEKTEDTDSSETDEEKEEGQTLIDKIRGKKSDKKNQTQLLQEKLGLEPGSLEQIEQKLFMARFIDYFSEETFDFIFRDKEMAKYFDQIKGILEGFSTKSEEDKLIKQSFENKQIDLIMEQLKVKAEQRAQEKGITKSVDKRMRNLSIYISIPMFVLVFALSLIPGVSYLILFPILCVFCMVPNFIKSYLVKKWQEFKEENKMDYYSANREDIMILKGFVADVLENIRSKLLELRVPLQLIKFVLHSRDYENLDVINQKTQRGTSQYFLQFQYPEGVEPYPIPDAIAQQYQASERSQEINKEEIPEKNFIVFKNIKAEDGIITSFVPTLKDNLADEINDMLNECKFTKATDDTSIILPNYSPEMAIYCICGEVVEIENVQICNWKEMFKFYLFEGKECDCGEKVYALSMMDENQEIPEELENIFK
;
A
#
# COMPACT_ATOMS: atom_id res chain seq x y z
N MET A 1 -18.48 64.38 -49.53
CA MET A 1 -17.72 63.48 -48.64
C MET A 1 -17.10 64.36 -47.58
N LYS A 2 -17.69 64.35 -46.37
CA LYS A 2 -17.37 65.23 -45.24
C LYS A 2 -16.39 64.51 -44.31
N ASN A 3 -15.44 65.29 -43.80
CA ASN A 3 -14.68 65.08 -42.57
C ASN A 3 -15.59 64.67 -41.40
N THR A 4 -15.02 64.01 -40.37
CA THR A 4 -14.75 64.62 -39.05
C THR A 4 -14.16 63.56 -38.12
N GLU A 5 -12.89 63.76 -37.74
CA GLU A 5 -12.29 63.29 -36.48
C GLU A 5 -12.80 64.10 -35.29
N ASN A 6 -12.73 63.49 -34.10
CA ASN A 6 -12.53 64.04 -32.75
C ASN A 6 -13.55 63.52 -31.73
N GLU A 7 -13.13 62.72 -30.75
CA GLU A 7 -12.43 63.11 -29.50
C GLU A 7 -13.38 63.78 -28.50
N LYS A 8 -13.69 63.09 -27.39
CA LYS A 8 -13.53 63.58 -26.00
C LYS A 8 -14.11 62.61 -24.94
N THR A 9 -13.21 62.13 -24.09
CA THR A 9 -13.23 62.15 -22.60
C THR A 9 -14.57 62.41 -21.89
N GLU A 10 -14.93 61.59 -20.89
CA GLU A 10 -14.69 61.87 -19.45
C GLU A 10 -15.24 60.75 -18.54
N ASP A 11 -14.64 60.68 -17.36
CA ASP A 11 -14.71 59.70 -16.28
C ASP A 11 -16.07 59.53 -15.55
N THR A 12 -16.04 58.57 -14.61
CA THR A 12 -16.75 58.46 -13.32
C THR A 12 -18.03 57.60 -13.22
N ASP A 13 -17.78 56.32 -12.92
CA ASP A 13 -18.08 55.64 -11.64
C ASP A 13 -19.52 55.20 -11.25
N SER A 14 -19.55 53.96 -10.74
CA SER A 14 -20.44 53.32 -9.76
C SER A 14 -21.69 52.50 -10.18
N SER A 15 -21.70 51.27 -9.63
CA SER A 15 -22.77 50.27 -9.48
C SER A 15 -23.16 49.53 -10.76
N GLU A 16 -23.25 48.20 -10.84
CA GLU A 16 -23.72 47.20 -9.87
C GLU A 16 -22.96 45.87 -10.07
N THR A 17 -22.51 45.29 -8.96
CA THR A 17 -22.04 43.91 -8.80
C THR A 17 -23.08 43.25 -7.91
N ASP A 18 -23.65 42.09 -8.27
CA ASP A 18 -24.20 41.06 -7.33
C ASP A 18 -25.21 40.06 -7.96
N GLU A 19 -24.97 39.46 -9.15
CA GLU A 19 -25.88 38.39 -9.62
C GLU A 19 -25.23 37.08 -10.14
N GLU A 20 -23.91 36.94 -10.22
CA GLU A 20 -23.31 35.72 -10.83
C GLU A 20 -22.76 34.66 -9.85
N LYS A 21 -23.02 34.77 -8.53
CA LYS A 21 -22.51 33.79 -7.54
C LYS A 21 -23.48 32.67 -7.13
N GLU A 22 -24.76 32.69 -7.54
CA GLU A 22 -25.75 31.72 -7.05
C GLU A 22 -25.97 30.47 -7.94
N GLU A 23 -25.58 30.47 -9.21
CA GLU A 23 -25.93 29.35 -10.11
C GLU A 23 -25.02 28.11 -9.99
N GLY A 24 -23.78 28.25 -9.50
CA GLY A 24 -22.86 27.12 -9.32
C GLY A 24 -23.15 26.23 -8.10
N GLN A 25 -23.83 26.76 -7.08
CA GLN A 25 -24.07 26.05 -5.81
C GLN A 25 -25.26 25.07 -5.90
N THR A 26 -26.21 25.32 -6.80
CA THR A 26 -27.51 24.61 -6.83
C THR A 26 -27.47 23.22 -7.49
N LEU A 27 -26.42 22.89 -8.24
CA LEU A 27 -26.25 21.57 -8.88
C LEU A 27 -25.70 20.50 -7.93
N ILE A 28 -24.95 20.89 -6.91
CA ILE A 28 -24.38 19.96 -5.92
C ILE A 28 -25.44 19.57 -4.88
N ASP A 29 -26.35 20.49 -4.53
CA ASP A 29 -27.37 20.25 -3.50
C ASP A 29 -28.56 19.40 -3.98
N LYS A 30 -28.83 19.34 -5.29
CA LYS A 30 -29.94 18.53 -5.83
C LYS A 30 -29.68 17.02 -5.91
N ILE A 31 -28.45 16.55 -5.66
CA ILE A 31 -28.10 15.12 -5.68
C ILE A 31 -28.17 14.47 -4.28
N ARG A 32 -28.19 15.25 -3.19
CA ARG A 32 -28.30 14.72 -1.82
C ARG A 32 -29.76 14.60 -1.36
N GLY A 33 -30.39 13.50 -1.78
CA GLY A 33 -31.62 13.04 -1.15
C GLY A 33 -31.40 12.83 0.36
N LYS A 34 -32.18 13.56 1.18
CA LYS A 34 -32.24 13.53 2.65
C LYS A 34 -31.86 12.17 3.27
N LYS A 35 -30.60 12.04 3.66
CA LYS A 35 -30.11 11.10 4.67
C LYS A 35 -29.34 11.95 5.68
N SER A 36 -29.63 11.79 6.97
CA SER A 36 -29.03 12.58 8.05
C SER A 36 -27.52 12.79 7.84
N ASP A 37 -27.08 14.04 7.81
CA ASP A 37 -25.68 14.42 7.60
C ASP A 37 -24.79 13.85 8.71
N LYS A 38 -24.20 12.67 8.46
CA LYS A 38 -23.03 12.23 9.21
C LYS A 38 -21.89 13.17 8.81
N LYS A 39 -21.51 14.08 9.73
CA LYS A 39 -20.31 14.92 9.58
C LYS A 39 -19.13 14.03 9.18
N ASN A 40 -18.45 14.38 8.08
CA ASN A 40 -17.26 13.65 7.62
C ASN A 40 -16.12 13.85 8.63
N GLN A 41 -15.19 12.89 8.76
CA GLN A 41 -14.06 12.95 9.70
C GLN A 41 -13.26 14.26 9.55
N THR A 42 -13.14 14.75 8.33
CA THR A 42 -12.47 16.02 7.98
C THR A 42 -13.22 17.25 8.46
N GLN A 43 -14.56 17.23 8.44
CA GLN A 43 -15.37 18.32 9.00
C GLN A 43 -15.29 18.35 10.53
N LEU A 44 -15.22 17.17 11.16
CA LEU A 44 -15.02 17.05 12.60
C LEU A 44 -13.61 17.48 13.02
N LEU A 45 -12.60 17.21 12.20
CA LEU A 45 -11.23 17.67 12.39
C LEU A 45 -11.12 19.20 12.23
N GLN A 46 -11.73 19.78 11.20
CA GLN A 46 -11.81 21.23 10.99
C GLN A 46 -12.44 21.94 12.20
N GLU A 47 -13.60 21.45 12.66
CA GLU A 47 -14.33 22.01 13.80
C GLU A 47 -13.50 21.96 15.10
N LYS A 48 -12.79 20.85 15.34
CA LYS A 48 -11.95 20.69 16.54
C LYS A 48 -10.63 21.48 16.48
N LEU A 49 -10.12 21.77 15.29
CA LEU A 49 -8.93 22.59 15.09
C LEU A 49 -9.25 24.09 15.00
N GLY A 50 -10.53 24.48 15.02
CA GLY A 50 -10.95 25.88 14.89
C GLY A 50 -10.65 26.47 13.50
N LEU A 51 -10.61 25.63 12.46
CA LEU A 51 -10.34 26.05 11.09
C LEU A 51 -11.62 26.54 10.40
N GLU A 52 -11.45 27.40 9.40
CA GLU A 52 -12.57 27.82 8.55
C GLU A 52 -13.16 26.61 7.80
N PRO A 53 -14.50 26.57 7.60
CA PRO A 53 -15.14 25.50 6.84
C PRO A 53 -14.56 25.40 5.43
N GLY A 54 -14.13 24.20 5.05
CA GLY A 54 -13.59 23.92 3.71
C GLY A 54 -12.07 24.04 3.56
N SER A 55 -11.33 24.55 4.55
CA SER A 55 -9.85 24.65 4.45
C SER A 55 -9.17 23.28 4.30
N LEU A 56 -9.61 22.26 5.05
CA LEU A 56 -9.10 20.88 4.89
C LEU A 56 -9.67 20.13 3.68
N GLU A 57 -10.78 20.59 3.09
CA GLU A 57 -11.34 19.95 1.88
C GLU A 57 -10.39 20.12 0.69
N GLN A 58 -9.75 21.28 0.59
CA GLN A 58 -8.73 21.54 -0.43
C GLN A 58 -7.52 20.63 -0.27
N ILE A 59 -7.09 20.39 0.97
CA ILE A 59 -6.00 19.45 1.29
C ILE A 59 -6.41 18.02 0.90
N GLU A 60 -7.64 17.58 1.19
CA GLU A 60 -8.12 16.26 0.77
C GLU A 60 -8.14 16.10 -0.76
N GLN A 61 -8.55 17.13 -1.50
CA GLN A 61 -8.57 17.14 -2.96
C GLN A 61 -7.15 17.01 -3.53
N LYS A 62 -6.18 17.76 -2.99
CA LYS A 62 -4.77 17.65 -3.38
C LYS A 62 -4.19 16.27 -3.02
N LEU A 63 -4.49 15.77 -1.82
CA LEU A 63 -4.07 14.42 -1.39
C LEU A 63 -4.69 13.35 -2.27
N PHE A 64 -5.91 13.51 -2.75
CA PHE A 64 -6.52 12.58 -3.69
C PHE A 64 -5.74 12.53 -5.01
N MET A 65 -5.40 13.70 -5.58
CA MET A 65 -4.61 13.78 -6.80
C MET A 65 -3.24 13.13 -6.63
N ALA A 66 -2.52 13.46 -5.55
CA ALA A 66 -1.24 12.85 -5.21
C ALA A 66 -1.33 11.32 -5.12
N ARG A 67 -2.30 10.80 -4.34
CA ARG A 67 -2.53 9.35 -4.15
C ARG A 67 -2.84 8.62 -5.44
N PHE A 68 -3.67 9.23 -6.30
CA PHE A 68 -4.04 8.59 -7.56
C PHE A 68 -2.87 8.52 -8.53
N ILE A 69 -2.14 9.62 -8.71
CA ILE A 69 -1.00 9.69 -9.64
C ILE A 69 0.12 8.78 -9.16
N ASP A 70 0.42 8.77 -7.87
CA ASP A 70 1.36 7.83 -7.25
C ASP A 70 0.95 6.37 -7.49
N TYR A 71 -0.31 6.00 -7.18
CA TYR A 71 -0.81 4.66 -7.45
C TYR A 71 -0.72 4.28 -8.93
N PHE A 72 -1.08 5.19 -9.83
CA PHE A 72 -0.97 4.96 -11.27
C PHE A 72 0.49 4.74 -11.70
N SER A 73 1.42 5.51 -11.14
CA SER A 73 2.84 5.42 -11.48
C SER A 73 3.48 4.10 -11.02
N GLU A 74 3.03 3.56 -9.89
CA GLU A 74 3.54 2.30 -9.34
C GLU A 74 2.85 1.05 -9.89
N GLU A 75 1.56 1.16 -10.20
CA GLU A 75 0.69 0.04 -10.58
C GLU A 75 -0.04 0.29 -11.89
N THR A 76 0.66 0.82 -12.91
CA THR A 76 0.07 1.17 -14.21
C THR A 76 -0.69 0.00 -14.87
N PHE A 77 -0.20 -1.24 -14.68
CA PHE A 77 -0.87 -2.43 -15.21
C PHE A 77 -2.30 -2.62 -14.69
N ASP A 78 -2.64 -2.15 -13.50
CA ASP A 78 -4.00 -2.27 -12.96
C ASP A 78 -5.04 -1.47 -13.77
N PHE A 79 -4.58 -0.49 -14.56
CA PHE A 79 -5.44 0.45 -15.29
C PHE A 79 -5.60 0.14 -16.78
N ILE A 80 -4.83 -0.80 -17.35
CA ILE A 80 -4.78 -1.01 -18.83
C ILE A 80 -6.12 -1.38 -19.45
N PHE A 81 -7.03 -2.01 -18.70
CA PHE A 81 -8.37 -2.38 -19.19
C PHE A 81 -9.50 -1.64 -18.46
N ARG A 82 -9.18 -0.53 -17.78
CA ARG A 82 -10.10 0.21 -16.92
C ARG A 82 -10.35 1.63 -17.40
N ASP A 83 -10.56 1.81 -18.70
CA ASP A 83 -10.74 3.13 -19.35
C ASP A 83 -11.75 4.02 -18.65
N LYS A 84 -12.91 3.45 -18.26
CA LYS A 84 -13.98 4.21 -17.60
C LYS A 84 -13.58 4.69 -16.20
N GLU A 85 -12.87 3.86 -15.44
CA GLU A 85 -12.41 4.25 -14.10
C GLU A 85 -11.34 5.32 -14.23
N MET A 86 -10.40 5.11 -15.15
CA MET A 86 -9.31 6.03 -15.43
C MET A 86 -9.82 7.41 -15.88
N ALA A 87 -10.77 7.46 -16.83
CA ALA A 87 -11.42 8.69 -17.26
C ALA A 87 -12.12 9.42 -16.10
N LYS A 88 -12.82 8.68 -15.23
CA LYS A 88 -13.46 9.27 -14.04
C LYS A 88 -12.45 9.93 -13.10
N TYR A 89 -11.31 9.29 -12.87
CA TYR A 89 -10.24 9.88 -12.06
C TYR A 89 -9.67 11.14 -12.69
N PHE A 90 -9.47 11.14 -14.01
CA PHE A 90 -9.03 12.34 -14.72
C PHE A 90 -10.04 13.48 -14.69
N ASP A 91 -11.32 13.19 -14.93
CA ASP A 91 -12.37 14.21 -14.86
C ASP A 91 -12.42 14.83 -13.45
N GLN A 92 -12.24 14.01 -12.41
CA GLN A 92 -12.17 14.50 -11.03
C GLN A 92 -10.92 15.37 -10.79
N ILE A 93 -9.75 14.98 -11.31
CA ILE A 93 -8.52 15.78 -11.20
C ILE A 93 -8.66 17.10 -11.96
N LYS A 94 -9.19 17.07 -13.19
CA LYS A 94 -9.43 18.29 -13.99
C LYS A 94 -10.40 19.22 -13.27
N GLY A 95 -11.48 18.70 -12.70
CA GLY A 95 -12.41 19.50 -11.88
C GLY A 95 -11.75 20.14 -10.66
N ILE A 96 -10.82 19.43 -9.99
CA ILE A 96 -10.03 19.98 -8.87
C ILE A 96 -9.12 21.11 -9.37
N LEU A 97 -8.38 20.89 -10.47
CA LEU A 97 -7.45 21.86 -11.05
C LEU A 97 -8.15 23.10 -11.61
N GLU A 98 -9.32 22.96 -12.21
CA GLU A 98 -10.12 24.11 -12.65
C GLU A 98 -10.47 25.02 -11.47
N GLY A 99 -10.84 24.41 -10.34
CA GLY A 99 -11.10 25.09 -9.07
C GLY A 99 -9.89 25.77 -8.42
N PHE A 100 -8.66 25.53 -8.91
CA PHE A 100 -7.43 26.20 -8.44
C PHE A 100 -7.21 27.56 -9.10
N SER A 101 -7.81 27.80 -10.27
CA SER A 101 -7.58 29.01 -11.08
C SER A 101 -7.98 30.31 -10.36
N THR A 102 -8.90 30.24 -9.39
CA THR A 102 -9.45 31.37 -8.64
C THR A 102 -8.89 31.47 -7.21
N LYS A 103 -7.91 30.64 -6.83
CA LYS A 103 -7.41 30.50 -5.46
C LYS A 103 -5.99 31.06 -5.28
N SER A 104 -5.25 30.52 -4.31
CA SER A 104 -3.91 30.97 -3.91
C SER A 104 -2.90 30.85 -5.06
N GLU A 105 -1.83 31.65 -5.02
CA GLU A 105 -0.77 31.58 -6.04
C GLU A 105 -0.13 30.19 -6.11
N GLU A 106 0.00 29.48 -5.00
CA GLU A 106 0.53 28.12 -5.00
C GLU A 106 -0.39 27.11 -5.70
N ASP A 107 -1.71 27.28 -5.60
CA ASP A 107 -2.68 26.45 -6.33
C ASP A 107 -2.55 26.64 -7.84
N LYS A 108 -2.30 27.88 -8.28
CA LYS A 108 -2.03 28.19 -9.69
C LYS A 108 -0.73 27.54 -10.15
N LEU A 109 0.31 27.52 -9.31
CA LEU A 109 1.57 26.84 -9.62
C LEU A 109 1.39 25.33 -9.77
N ILE A 110 0.55 24.69 -8.93
CA ILE A 110 0.23 23.26 -9.09
C ILE A 110 -0.46 23.01 -10.43
N LYS A 111 -1.45 23.83 -10.80
CA LYS A 111 -2.12 23.73 -12.10
C LYS A 111 -1.14 23.89 -13.26
N GLN A 112 -0.29 24.92 -13.21
CA GLN A 112 0.74 25.13 -14.22
C GLN A 112 1.74 23.97 -14.27
N SER A 113 2.15 23.41 -13.12
CA SER A 113 3.02 22.24 -13.06
C SER A 113 2.36 21.03 -13.75
N PHE A 114 1.07 20.80 -13.52
CA PHE A 114 0.31 19.73 -14.18
C PHE A 114 0.28 19.89 -15.71
N GLU A 115 -0.03 21.11 -16.19
CA GLU A 115 -0.12 21.43 -17.62
C GLU A 115 1.25 21.39 -18.30
N ASN A 116 2.26 22.02 -17.69
CA ASN A 116 3.62 22.10 -18.23
C ASN A 116 4.32 20.74 -18.28
N LYS A 117 4.12 19.90 -17.25
CA LYS A 117 4.64 18.54 -17.21
C LYS A 117 3.81 17.55 -18.05
N GLN A 118 2.68 18.00 -18.63
CA GLN A 118 1.80 17.19 -19.48
C GLN A 118 1.39 15.87 -18.79
N ILE A 119 0.99 15.96 -17.52
CA ILE A 119 0.75 14.79 -16.66
C ILE A 119 -0.32 13.85 -17.25
N ASP A 120 -1.38 14.41 -17.83
CA ASP A 120 -2.45 13.63 -18.47
C ASP A 120 -1.94 12.85 -19.70
N LEU A 121 -1.16 13.50 -20.56
CA LEU A 121 -0.55 12.87 -21.74
C LEU A 121 0.41 11.75 -21.34
N ILE A 122 1.28 12.00 -20.36
CA ILE A 122 2.25 11.00 -19.88
C ILE A 122 1.51 9.77 -19.35
N MET A 123 0.49 9.98 -18.52
CA MET A 123 -0.30 8.87 -17.99
C MET A 123 -1.01 8.08 -19.10
N GLU A 124 -1.58 8.75 -20.11
CA GLU A 124 -2.18 8.05 -21.26
C GLU A 124 -1.14 7.24 -22.04
N GLN A 125 0.03 7.82 -22.32
CA GLN A 125 1.12 7.13 -23.01
C GLN A 125 1.63 5.91 -22.22
N LEU A 126 1.85 6.06 -20.93
CA LEU A 126 2.25 4.96 -20.05
C LEU A 126 1.24 3.83 -20.09
N LYS A 127 -0.06 4.15 -19.96
CA LYS A 127 -1.14 3.16 -20.06
C LYS A 127 -1.11 2.42 -21.40
N VAL A 128 -0.98 3.14 -22.52
CA VAL A 128 -0.93 2.53 -23.86
C VAL A 128 0.28 1.60 -24.00
N LYS A 129 1.47 2.03 -23.54
CA LYS A 129 2.67 1.19 -23.52
C LYS A 129 2.49 -0.06 -22.65
N ALA A 130 1.85 0.08 -21.48
CA ALA A 130 1.54 -1.05 -20.60
C ALA A 130 0.54 -2.02 -21.24
N GLU A 131 -0.46 -1.51 -21.95
CA GLU A 131 -1.42 -2.33 -22.70
C GLU A 131 -0.72 -3.08 -23.85
N GLN A 132 0.13 -2.42 -24.63
CA GLN A 132 0.92 -3.07 -25.68
C GLN A 132 1.77 -4.22 -25.12
N ARG A 133 2.47 -3.98 -24.01
CA ARG A 133 3.26 -5.01 -23.32
C ARG A 133 2.39 -6.19 -22.87
N ALA A 134 1.19 -5.93 -22.35
CA ALA A 134 0.26 -6.98 -21.97
C ALA A 134 -0.21 -7.79 -23.20
N GLN A 135 -0.51 -7.11 -24.32
CA GLN A 135 -0.92 -7.75 -25.57
C GLN A 135 0.20 -8.63 -26.16
N GLU A 136 1.46 -8.18 -26.14
CA GLU A 136 2.64 -8.96 -26.56
C GLU A 136 2.78 -10.26 -25.76
N LYS A 137 2.43 -10.24 -24.48
CA LYS A 137 2.43 -11.41 -23.59
C LYS A 137 1.12 -12.21 -23.64
N GLY A 138 0.23 -11.91 -24.58
CA GLY A 138 -1.02 -12.65 -24.83
C GLY A 138 -2.18 -12.29 -23.91
N ILE A 139 -2.10 -11.17 -23.18
CA ILE A 139 -3.18 -10.64 -22.33
C ILE A 139 -3.94 -9.57 -23.12
N THR A 140 -5.13 -9.92 -23.59
CA THR A 140 -5.94 -9.05 -24.47
C THR A 140 -7.21 -8.51 -23.82
N LYS A 141 -7.54 -8.97 -22.60
CA LYS A 141 -8.79 -8.62 -21.89
C LYS A 141 -8.55 -8.57 -20.40
N SER A 142 -9.35 -7.76 -19.69
CA SER A 142 -9.33 -7.72 -18.23
C SER A 142 -9.63 -9.07 -17.61
N VAL A 143 -9.00 -9.32 -16.46
CA VAL A 143 -9.22 -10.51 -15.62
C VAL A 143 -10.71 -10.66 -15.30
N ASP A 144 -11.39 -9.57 -14.95
CA ASP A 144 -12.82 -9.60 -14.62
C ASP A 144 -13.69 -9.95 -15.83
N LYS A 145 -13.40 -9.43 -17.02
CA LYS A 145 -14.14 -9.75 -18.24
C LYS A 145 -13.90 -11.20 -18.67
N ARG A 146 -12.66 -11.67 -18.54
CA ARG A 146 -12.30 -13.08 -18.80
C ARG A 146 -13.00 -14.00 -17.81
N MET A 147 -12.99 -13.66 -16.52
CA MET A 147 -13.68 -14.39 -15.46
C MET A 147 -15.18 -14.44 -15.72
N ARG A 148 -15.82 -13.31 -16.03
CA ARG A 148 -17.26 -13.24 -16.29
C ARG A 148 -17.65 -14.12 -17.47
N ASN A 149 -16.93 -14.01 -18.59
CA ASN A 149 -17.23 -14.81 -19.77
C ASN A 149 -17.04 -16.30 -19.49
N LEU A 150 -15.94 -16.66 -18.84
CA LEU A 150 -15.60 -18.05 -18.54
C LEU A 150 -16.57 -18.66 -17.50
N SER A 151 -16.96 -17.87 -16.50
CA SER A 151 -18.03 -18.24 -15.57
C SER A 151 -19.35 -18.50 -16.30
N ILE A 152 -19.74 -17.67 -17.26
CA ILE A 152 -20.95 -17.89 -18.08
C ILE A 152 -20.83 -19.17 -18.93
N TYR A 153 -19.69 -19.38 -19.60
CA TYR A 153 -19.45 -20.56 -20.44
C TYR A 153 -19.45 -21.87 -19.66
N ILE A 154 -19.06 -21.87 -18.39
CA ILE A 154 -19.11 -23.04 -17.53
C ILE A 154 -20.48 -23.18 -16.87
N SER A 155 -21.06 -22.06 -16.41
CA SER A 155 -22.30 -22.07 -15.64
C SER A 155 -23.50 -22.50 -16.47
N ILE A 156 -23.60 -22.05 -17.73
CA ILE A 156 -24.76 -22.35 -18.59
C ILE A 156 -24.87 -23.87 -18.90
N PRO A 157 -23.84 -24.54 -19.47
CA PRO A 157 -23.93 -25.97 -19.75
C PRO A 157 -24.17 -26.82 -18.51
N MET A 158 -23.57 -26.43 -17.39
CA MET A 158 -23.74 -27.12 -16.11
C MET A 158 -25.15 -26.94 -15.53
N PHE A 159 -25.74 -25.74 -15.63
CA PHE A 159 -27.15 -25.53 -15.26
C PHE A 159 -28.09 -26.40 -16.09
N VAL A 160 -27.84 -26.48 -17.41
CA VAL A 160 -28.59 -27.35 -18.32
C VAL A 160 -28.44 -28.81 -17.92
N LEU A 161 -27.23 -29.25 -17.55
CA LEU A 161 -26.97 -30.61 -17.09
C LEU A 161 -27.72 -30.92 -15.78
N VAL A 162 -27.63 -30.04 -14.78
CA VAL A 162 -28.34 -30.21 -13.50
C VAL A 162 -29.85 -30.24 -13.70
N PHE A 163 -30.38 -29.38 -14.57
CA PHE A 163 -31.80 -29.37 -14.93
C PHE A 163 -32.23 -30.63 -15.70
N ALA A 164 -31.40 -31.14 -16.59
CA ALA A 164 -31.68 -32.40 -17.30
C ALA A 164 -31.67 -33.60 -16.35
N LEU A 165 -30.69 -33.66 -15.43
CA LEU A 165 -30.56 -34.73 -14.44
C LEU A 165 -31.70 -34.73 -13.42
N SER A 166 -32.26 -33.56 -13.08
CA SER A 166 -33.40 -33.47 -12.16
C SER A 166 -34.72 -33.96 -12.76
N LEU A 167 -34.82 -34.06 -14.09
CA LEU A 167 -35.99 -34.59 -14.80
C LEU A 167 -35.97 -36.12 -14.97
N ILE A 168 -34.84 -36.79 -14.69
CA ILE A 168 -34.70 -38.24 -14.84
C ILE A 168 -35.15 -38.95 -13.54
N PRO A 169 -36.26 -39.73 -13.56
CA PRO A 169 -36.68 -40.48 -12.38
C PRO A 169 -35.65 -41.57 -12.05
N GLY A 170 -35.19 -41.60 -10.79
CA GLY A 170 -34.21 -42.57 -10.29
C GLY A 170 -32.80 -42.02 -10.02
N VAL A 171 -32.52 -40.77 -10.37
CA VAL A 171 -31.26 -40.11 -9.98
C VAL A 171 -31.32 -39.77 -8.49
N SER A 172 -30.50 -40.45 -7.70
CA SER A 172 -30.40 -40.20 -6.24
C SER A 172 -29.73 -38.86 -5.96
N TYR A 173 -30.23 -38.15 -4.94
CA TYR A 173 -29.61 -36.94 -4.40
C TYR A 173 -28.14 -37.13 -4.01
N LEU A 174 -27.72 -38.36 -3.70
CA LEU A 174 -26.33 -38.72 -3.42
C LEU A 174 -25.39 -38.51 -4.62
N ILE A 175 -25.89 -38.57 -5.85
CA ILE A 175 -25.10 -38.31 -7.07
C ILE A 175 -25.14 -36.82 -7.43
N LEU A 176 -26.28 -36.15 -7.21
CA LEU A 176 -26.45 -34.74 -7.53
C LEU A 176 -25.63 -33.82 -6.61
N PHE A 177 -25.48 -34.18 -5.34
CA PHE A 177 -24.81 -33.34 -4.34
C PHE A 177 -23.30 -33.13 -4.63
N PRO A 178 -22.49 -34.17 -4.91
CA PRO A 178 -21.09 -33.97 -5.31
C PRO A 178 -20.92 -33.11 -6.56
N ILE A 179 -21.81 -33.27 -7.55
CA ILE A 179 -21.79 -32.48 -8.80
C ILE A 179 -22.04 -31.00 -8.49
N LEU A 180 -22.99 -30.70 -7.60
CA LEU A 180 -23.25 -29.33 -7.13
C LEU A 180 -22.08 -28.75 -6.33
N CYS A 181 -21.43 -29.54 -5.48
CA CYS A 181 -20.24 -29.08 -4.74
C CYS A 181 -19.09 -28.69 -5.69
N VAL A 182 -18.79 -29.54 -6.68
CA VAL A 182 -17.79 -29.23 -7.72
C VAL A 182 -18.20 -27.97 -8.50
N PHE A 183 -19.48 -27.84 -8.82
CA PHE A 183 -20.02 -26.67 -9.52
C PHE A 183 -19.83 -25.36 -8.75
N CYS A 184 -20.03 -25.36 -7.44
CA CYS A 184 -19.82 -24.18 -6.61
C CYS A 184 -18.34 -23.82 -6.45
N MET A 185 -17.44 -24.82 -6.50
CA MET A 185 -16.02 -24.61 -6.28
C MET A 185 -15.24 -24.21 -7.55
N VAL A 186 -15.57 -24.78 -8.71
CA VAL A 186 -14.84 -24.55 -9.98
C VAL A 186 -14.71 -23.05 -10.34
N PRO A 187 -15.75 -22.20 -10.25
CA PRO A 187 -15.62 -20.77 -10.53
C PRO A 187 -14.61 -20.07 -9.61
N ASN A 188 -14.56 -20.45 -8.33
CA ASN A 188 -13.62 -19.88 -7.37
C ASN A 188 -12.18 -20.30 -7.68
N PHE A 189 -11.95 -21.57 -8.01
CA PHE A 189 -10.63 -22.05 -8.43
C PHE A 189 -10.13 -21.32 -9.68
N ILE A 190 -10.99 -21.14 -10.67
CA ILE A 190 -10.60 -20.45 -11.91
C ILE A 190 -10.36 -18.95 -11.66
N LYS A 191 -11.16 -18.32 -10.81
CA LYS A 191 -10.92 -16.94 -10.36
C LYS A 191 -9.55 -16.82 -9.70
N SER A 192 -9.24 -17.66 -8.72
CA SER A 192 -7.94 -17.64 -8.04
C SER A 192 -6.78 -17.88 -9.01
N TYR A 193 -6.92 -18.82 -9.95
CA TYR A 193 -5.92 -19.08 -10.97
C TYR A 193 -5.70 -17.89 -11.90
N LEU A 194 -6.77 -17.23 -12.39
CA LEU A 194 -6.66 -16.06 -13.25
C LEU A 194 -6.07 -14.85 -12.52
N VAL A 195 -6.42 -14.65 -11.25
CA VAL A 195 -5.86 -13.58 -10.42
C VAL A 195 -4.38 -13.84 -10.16
N LYS A 196 -4.00 -15.07 -9.79
CA LYS A 196 -2.60 -15.46 -9.59
C LYS A 196 -1.77 -15.23 -10.85
N LYS A 197 -2.26 -15.70 -12.00
CA LYS A 197 -1.59 -15.50 -13.30
C LYS A 197 -1.45 -14.02 -13.66
N TRP A 198 -2.42 -13.19 -13.28
CA TRP A 198 -2.33 -11.75 -13.48
C TRP A 198 -1.27 -11.11 -12.57
N GLN A 199 -1.21 -11.53 -11.30
CA GLN A 199 -0.18 -11.07 -10.36
C GLN A 199 1.23 -11.49 -10.81
N GLU A 200 1.41 -12.75 -11.19
CA GLU A 200 2.67 -13.26 -11.77
C GLU A 200 3.08 -12.42 -12.99
N PHE A 201 2.15 -12.14 -13.91
CA PHE A 201 2.44 -11.26 -15.04
C PHE A 201 2.90 -9.86 -14.61
N LYS A 202 2.22 -9.24 -13.63
CA LYS A 202 2.60 -7.92 -13.13
C LYS A 202 4.01 -7.96 -12.54
N GLU A 203 4.29 -8.90 -11.65
CA GLU A 203 5.59 -9.04 -10.98
C GLU A 203 6.72 -9.25 -11.98
N GLU A 204 6.55 -10.17 -12.94
CA GLU A 204 7.55 -10.45 -13.97
C GLU A 204 7.85 -9.27 -14.89
N ASN A 205 6.87 -8.37 -15.12
CA ASN A 205 7.01 -7.28 -16.10
C ASN A 205 7.17 -5.90 -15.47
N LYS A 206 6.95 -5.76 -14.15
CA LYS A 206 6.97 -4.47 -13.44
C LYS A 206 8.33 -3.78 -13.58
N MET A 207 9.42 -4.47 -13.26
CA MET A 207 10.76 -3.87 -13.28
C MET A 207 11.23 -3.48 -14.69
N ASP A 208 10.98 -4.34 -15.68
CA ASP A 208 11.27 -4.06 -17.08
C ASP A 208 10.49 -2.84 -17.59
N TYR A 209 9.19 -2.82 -17.30
CA TYR A 209 8.31 -1.73 -17.69
C TYR A 209 8.70 -0.41 -17.03
N TYR A 210 8.99 -0.44 -15.73
CA TYR A 210 9.46 0.71 -14.97
C TYR A 210 10.76 1.25 -15.55
N SER A 211 11.73 0.38 -15.83
CA SER A 211 13.03 0.77 -16.37
C SER A 211 12.91 1.39 -17.76
N ALA A 212 12.06 0.85 -18.62
CA ALA A 212 11.82 1.37 -19.97
C ALA A 212 11.09 2.73 -19.99
N ASN A 213 10.35 3.05 -18.93
CA ASN A 213 9.53 4.27 -18.84
C ASN A 213 9.92 5.14 -17.64
N ARG A 214 11.15 5.01 -17.16
CA ARG A 214 11.60 5.64 -15.93
C ARG A 214 11.45 7.16 -15.95
N GLU A 215 11.77 7.80 -17.06
CA GLU A 215 11.69 9.26 -17.21
C GLU A 215 10.25 9.76 -17.03
N ASP A 216 9.31 9.20 -17.79
CA ASP A 216 7.87 9.47 -17.69
C ASP A 216 7.35 9.27 -16.25
N ILE A 217 7.74 8.17 -15.61
CA ILE A 217 7.34 7.86 -14.23
C ILE A 217 7.94 8.85 -13.23
N MET A 218 9.20 9.27 -13.42
CA MET A 218 9.83 10.28 -12.55
C MET A 218 9.18 11.65 -12.71
N ILE A 219 8.66 12.00 -13.89
CA ILE A 219 7.89 13.24 -14.08
C ILE A 219 6.59 13.18 -13.25
N LEU A 220 5.87 12.04 -13.28
CA LEU A 220 4.68 11.83 -12.45
C LEU A 220 5.02 11.93 -10.95
N LYS A 221 6.08 11.25 -10.50
CA LYS A 221 6.53 11.31 -9.09
C LYS A 221 6.96 12.73 -8.70
N GLY A 222 7.65 13.45 -9.57
CA GLY A 222 8.03 14.84 -9.33
C GLY A 222 6.81 15.75 -9.17
N PHE A 223 5.75 15.54 -9.95
CA PHE A 223 4.49 16.26 -9.73
C PHE A 223 3.82 15.90 -8.40
N VAL A 224 3.81 14.62 -8.02
CA VAL A 224 3.29 14.20 -6.71
C VAL A 224 4.07 14.87 -5.57
N ALA A 225 5.40 14.95 -5.68
CA ALA A 225 6.24 15.64 -4.70
C ALA A 225 5.87 17.12 -4.57
N ASP A 226 5.69 17.84 -5.69
CA ASP A 226 5.25 19.25 -5.68
C ASP A 226 3.93 19.43 -4.92
N VAL A 227 2.98 18.53 -5.17
CA VAL A 227 1.64 18.56 -4.54
C VAL A 227 1.73 18.29 -3.04
N LEU A 228 2.54 17.31 -2.63
CA LEU A 228 2.75 16.96 -1.22
C LEU A 228 3.46 18.07 -0.45
N GLU A 229 4.47 18.70 -1.06
CA GLU A 229 5.17 19.84 -0.45
C GLU A 229 4.24 21.04 -0.27
N ASN A 230 3.38 21.29 -1.27
CA ASN A 230 2.36 22.31 -1.15
C ASN A 230 1.34 22.01 -0.05
N ILE A 231 0.89 20.76 0.09
CA ILE A 231 0.00 20.35 1.18
C ILE A 231 0.69 20.57 2.53
N ARG A 232 1.94 20.14 2.68
CA ARG A 232 2.72 20.32 3.91
C ARG A 232 2.81 21.79 4.29
N SER A 233 3.18 22.63 3.34
CA SER A 233 3.28 24.09 3.52
C SER A 233 1.95 24.69 3.98
N LYS A 234 0.83 24.27 3.36
CA LYS A 234 -0.50 24.76 3.73
C LYS A 234 -0.94 24.30 5.12
N LEU A 235 -0.62 23.06 5.50
CA LEU A 235 -0.90 22.54 6.84
C LEU A 235 -0.14 23.32 7.91
N LEU A 236 1.13 23.67 7.63
CA LEU A 236 1.94 24.50 8.53
C LEU A 236 1.38 25.91 8.67
N GLU A 237 0.96 26.55 7.56
CA GLU A 237 0.32 27.87 7.59
C GLU A 237 -0.96 27.86 8.44
N LEU A 238 -1.76 26.80 8.32
CA LEU A 238 -2.99 26.59 9.10
C LEU A 238 -2.72 26.12 10.54
N ARG A 239 -1.45 25.96 10.94
CA ARG A 239 -1.03 25.43 12.26
C ARG A 239 -1.66 24.07 12.60
N VAL A 240 -1.88 23.24 11.59
CA VAL A 240 -2.43 21.90 11.77
C VAL A 240 -1.30 20.97 12.18
N PRO A 241 -1.44 20.21 13.28
CA PRO A 241 -0.45 19.21 13.64
C PRO A 241 -0.31 18.16 12.54
N LEU A 242 0.90 18.00 11.99
CA LEU A 242 1.15 17.17 10.82
C LEU A 242 0.90 15.68 11.09
N GLN A 243 1.08 15.25 12.35
CA GLN A 243 0.83 13.87 12.82
C GLN A 243 -0.65 13.46 12.69
N LEU A 244 -1.57 14.43 12.60
CA LEU A 244 -3.00 14.14 12.44
C LEU A 244 -3.34 13.71 11.02
N ILE A 245 -2.50 14.05 10.04
CA ILE A 245 -2.72 13.81 8.62
C ILE A 245 -1.99 12.54 8.20
N LYS A 246 -2.68 11.41 8.35
CA LYS A 246 -2.21 10.08 7.91
C LYS A 246 -2.84 9.76 6.55
N PHE A 247 -2.03 9.34 5.58
CA PHE A 247 -2.48 8.97 4.24
C PHE A 247 -1.68 7.79 3.68
N VAL A 248 -2.10 7.26 2.53
CA VAL A 248 -1.50 6.07 1.93
C VAL A 248 -0.95 6.41 0.56
N LEU A 249 0.33 6.07 0.30
CA LEU A 249 0.95 6.07 -1.02
C LEU A 249 1.49 4.67 -1.35
N HIS A 250 1.90 4.46 -2.59
CA HIS A 250 2.47 3.23 -3.13
C HIS A 250 3.98 3.36 -3.37
N SER A 251 4.53 4.57 -3.29
CA SER A 251 5.96 4.84 -3.27
C SER A 251 6.42 5.47 -1.95
N ARG A 252 7.68 5.20 -1.59
CA ARG A 252 8.39 5.80 -0.45
C ARG A 252 9.40 6.86 -0.87
N ASP A 253 9.45 7.19 -2.16
CA ASP A 253 10.53 8.00 -2.74
C ASP A 253 10.35 9.51 -2.50
N TYR A 254 9.36 9.90 -1.69
CA TYR A 254 9.03 11.29 -1.43
C TYR A 254 9.75 11.79 -0.18
N GLU A 255 10.39 12.94 -0.31
CA GLU A 255 11.02 13.64 0.80
C GLU A 255 9.97 14.17 1.79
N ASN A 256 10.40 14.47 3.02
CA ASN A 256 9.59 15.09 4.06
C ASN A 256 8.39 14.26 4.54
N LEU A 257 8.46 12.92 4.42
CA LEU A 257 7.44 11.99 4.89
C LEU A 257 8.06 10.93 5.80
N ASP A 258 7.36 10.60 6.89
CA ASP A 258 7.71 9.46 7.73
C ASP A 258 6.79 8.27 7.40
N VAL A 259 7.38 7.07 7.30
CA VAL A 259 6.63 5.82 7.16
C VAL A 259 6.17 5.35 8.53
N ILE A 260 4.86 5.34 8.75
CA ILE A 260 4.25 4.83 9.98
C ILE A 260 4.07 3.32 9.92
N ASN A 261 3.68 2.80 8.76
CA ASN A 261 3.38 1.39 8.56
C ASN A 261 3.47 1.02 7.07
N GLN A 262 3.73 -0.24 6.77
CA GLN A 262 3.68 -0.80 5.43
C GLN A 262 2.72 -1.99 5.41
N LYS A 263 1.83 -2.04 4.42
CA LYS A 263 1.00 -3.21 4.14
C LYS A 263 1.15 -3.65 2.70
N THR A 264 1.40 -4.93 2.49
CA THR A 264 1.31 -5.54 1.17
C THR A 264 -0.11 -6.05 0.97
N GLN A 265 -0.84 -5.49 0.01
CA GLN A 265 -2.18 -5.95 -0.33
C GLN A 265 -2.24 -6.37 -1.80
N ARG A 266 -2.59 -7.64 -2.07
CA ARG A 266 -2.74 -8.17 -3.44
C ARG A 266 -1.51 -8.00 -4.34
N GLY A 267 -0.31 -8.04 -3.76
CA GLY A 267 0.96 -7.89 -4.48
C GLY A 267 1.39 -6.43 -4.70
N THR A 268 0.70 -5.46 -4.09
CA THR A 268 1.09 -4.05 -4.12
C THR A 268 1.45 -3.58 -2.71
N SER A 269 2.57 -2.87 -2.58
CA SER A 269 2.99 -2.27 -1.31
C SER A 269 2.25 -0.94 -1.12
N GLN A 270 1.67 -0.77 0.06
CA GLN A 270 1.04 0.45 0.52
C GLN A 270 1.78 0.97 1.75
N TYR A 271 2.24 2.20 1.67
CA TYR A 271 2.93 2.91 2.75
C TYR A 271 1.96 3.87 3.40
N PHE A 272 1.75 3.71 4.70
CA PHE A 272 1.02 4.65 5.54
C PHE A 272 2.00 5.72 5.99
N LEU A 273 1.79 6.94 5.53
CA LEU A 273 2.71 8.05 5.65
C LEU A 273 2.10 9.17 6.48
N GLN A 274 2.97 9.95 7.12
CA GLN A 274 2.69 11.25 7.72
C GLN A 274 3.71 12.27 7.25
N PHE A 275 3.36 13.55 7.32
CA PHE A 275 4.31 14.62 7.00
C PHE A 275 5.32 14.84 8.13
N GLN A 276 6.59 15.02 7.75
CA GLN A 276 7.67 15.41 8.65
C GLN A 276 7.71 16.93 8.81
N TYR A 277 7.95 17.38 10.04
CA TYR A 277 8.22 18.80 10.31
C TYR A 277 9.57 19.21 9.70
N PRO A 278 9.65 20.38 9.05
CA PRO A 278 10.92 20.90 8.56
C PRO A 278 11.86 21.23 9.72
N GLU A 279 13.16 21.19 9.46
CA GLU A 279 14.19 21.48 10.46
C GLU A 279 13.97 22.86 11.10
N GLY A 280 14.01 22.91 12.44
CA GLY A 280 13.81 24.15 13.20
C GLY A 280 12.35 24.55 13.46
N VAL A 281 11.37 23.79 12.98
CA VAL A 281 9.95 23.99 13.33
C VAL A 281 9.52 22.95 14.36
N GLU A 282 9.15 23.41 15.56
CA GLU A 282 8.63 22.53 16.60
C GLU A 282 7.22 22.01 16.25
N PRO A 283 6.90 20.75 16.60
CA PRO A 283 5.58 20.20 16.40
C PRO A 283 4.47 21.01 17.06
N TYR A 284 3.36 21.23 16.35
CA TYR A 284 2.19 21.89 16.92
C TYR A 284 1.51 20.97 17.95
N PRO A 285 1.09 21.50 19.11
CA PRO A 285 0.41 20.70 20.11
C PRO A 285 -0.92 20.18 19.55
N ILE A 286 -1.16 18.87 19.70
CA ILE A 286 -2.45 18.26 19.35
C ILE A 286 -3.48 18.69 20.41
N PRO A 287 -4.62 19.30 20.01
CA PRO A 287 -5.64 19.70 20.98
C PRO A 287 -6.18 18.51 21.78
N ASP A 288 -6.38 18.69 23.08
CA ASP A 288 -6.85 17.65 24.01
C ASP A 288 -8.15 16.96 23.55
N ALA A 289 -9.03 17.71 22.88
CA ALA A 289 -10.29 17.21 22.30
C ALA A 289 -10.09 16.13 21.20
N ILE A 290 -8.89 16.03 20.64
CA ILE A 290 -8.48 15.08 19.60
C ILE A 290 -7.41 14.13 20.12
N ALA A 291 -6.59 14.58 21.08
CA ALA A 291 -5.49 13.83 21.66
C ALA A 291 -5.92 12.43 22.15
N GLN A 292 -7.07 12.30 22.81
CA GLN A 292 -7.55 10.99 23.29
C GLN A 292 -7.87 9.98 22.17
N GLN A 293 -8.37 10.45 21.02
CA GLN A 293 -8.65 9.58 19.87
C GLN A 293 -7.35 9.14 19.17
N TYR A 294 -6.36 10.04 19.11
CA TYR A 294 -5.06 9.75 18.49
C TYR A 294 -4.14 8.94 19.39
N GLN A 295 -4.04 9.27 20.68
CA GLN A 295 -3.30 8.47 21.67
C GLN A 295 -3.89 7.06 21.82
N ALA A 296 -5.20 6.86 21.64
CA ALA A 296 -5.78 5.52 21.57
C ALA A 296 -5.35 4.78 20.29
N SER A 297 -5.24 5.46 19.15
CA SER A 297 -4.74 4.87 17.90
C SER A 297 -3.23 4.62 17.89
N GLU A 298 -2.44 5.49 18.54
CA GLU A 298 -0.99 5.34 18.71
C GLU A 298 -0.68 4.28 19.76
N ARG A 299 -1.41 4.22 20.88
CA ARG A 299 -1.36 3.03 21.76
C ARG A 299 -1.77 1.77 21.04
N SER A 300 -2.76 1.82 20.14
CA SER A 300 -3.07 0.65 19.33
C SER A 300 -1.94 0.31 18.35
N GLN A 301 -1.09 1.26 17.94
CA GLN A 301 0.08 1.02 17.08
C GLN A 301 1.32 0.56 17.88
N GLU A 302 1.52 1.05 19.11
CA GLU A 302 2.53 0.55 20.05
C GLU A 302 2.17 -0.85 20.57
N ILE A 303 0.89 -1.10 20.89
CA ILE A 303 0.38 -2.43 21.25
C ILE A 303 0.43 -3.39 20.05
N ASN A 304 0.27 -2.89 18.81
CA ASN A 304 0.48 -3.73 17.62
C ASN A 304 1.95 -3.98 17.27
N LYS A 305 2.94 -3.24 17.81
CA LYS A 305 4.34 -3.67 17.70
C LYS A 305 4.63 -4.89 18.58
N GLU A 306 3.84 -5.12 19.64
CA GLU A 306 3.98 -6.29 20.50
C GLU A 306 3.16 -7.51 20.02
N GLU A 307 2.29 -7.38 19.01
CA GLU A 307 1.44 -8.48 18.50
C GLU A 307 1.39 -8.63 16.96
N ILE A 308 2.29 -8.00 16.20
CA ILE A 308 2.48 -8.42 14.80
C ILE A 308 3.41 -9.64 14.82
N PRO A 309 2.97 -10.83 14.39
CA PRO A 309 3.84 -11.99 14.29
C PRO A 309 5.02 -11.63 13.38
N GLU A 310 6.23 -11.76 13.92
CA GLU A 310 7.48 -11.46 13.21
C GLU A 310 7.55 -12.33 11.96
N LYS A 311 7.96 -11.76 10.82
CA LYS A 311 7.92 -12.48 9.53
C LYS A 311 9.28 -12.87 8.98
N ASN A 312 10.35 -12.30 9.52
CA ASN A 312 11.70 -12.45 9.01
C ASN A 312 12.48 -13.50 9.83
N PHE A 313 12.03 -14.75 9.74
CA PHE A 313 12.73 -15.88 10.35
C PHE A 313 13.68 -16.54 9.36
N ILE A 314 14.94 -16.65 9.76
CA ILE A 314 15.98 -17.38 9.06
C ILE A 314 16.24 -18.67 9.83
N VAL A 315 16.15 -19.82 9.16
CA VAL A 315 16.52 -21.10 9.78
C VAL A 315 17.86 -21.56 9.22
N PHE A 316 18.76 -21.96 10.11
CA PHE A 316 20.05 -22.51 9.73
C PHE A 316 19.87 -23.95 9.26
N LYS A 317 20.21 -24.19 7.98
CA LYS A 317 20.23 -25.53 7.38
C LYS A 317 21.65 -26.06 7.23
N ASN A 318 21.78 -27.38 7.12
CA ASN A 318 23.08 -28.06 6.96
C ASN A 318 24.09 -27.63 8.03
N ILE A 319 23.62 -27.50 9.28
CA ILE A 319 24.46 -27.03 10.37
C ILE A 319 25.54 -28.05 10.67
N LYS A 320 26.73 -27.57 11.01
CA LYS A 320 27.78 -28.37 11.68
C LYS A 320 27.96 -27.80 13.06
N ALA A 321 27.30 -28.43 14.03
CA ALA A 321 27.31 -27.99 15.42
C ALA A 321 27.59 -29.16 16.36
N GLU A 322 28.49 -28.94 17.31
CA GLU A 322 28.88 -29.90 18.35
C GLU A 322 29.07 -29.16 19.68
N ASP A 323 28.49 -29.70 20.74
CA ASP A 323 28.47 -29.13 22.09
C ASP A 323 27.96 -27.68 22.12
N GLY A 324 26.97 -27.35 21.27
CA GLY A 324 26.39 -26.01 21.18
C GLY A 324 27.21 -24.99 20.39
N ILE A 325 28.34 -25.38 19.78
CA ILE A 325 29.18 -24.50 18.95
C ILE A 325 28.92 -24.75 17.47
N ILE A 326 28.43 -23.73 16.76
CA ILE A 326 28.08 -23.80 15.34
C ILE A 326 29.27 -23.34 14.50
N THR A 327 29.87 -24.28 13.75
CA THR A 327 31.06 -24.01 12.92
C THR A 327 30.73 -23.66 11.47
N SER A 328 29.56 -24.10 10.98
CA SER A 328 29.07 -23.86 9.62
C SER A 328 27.56 -24.00 9.55
N PHE A 329 26.92 -23.19 8.69
CA PHE A 329 25.48 -23.23 8.44
C PHE A 329 25.15 -22.60 7.07
N VAL A 330 23.93 -22.86 6.59
CA VAL A 330 23.34 -22.19 5.42
C VAL A 330 22.08 -21.44 5.88
N PRO A 331 22.07 -20.10 5.90
CA PRO A 331 20.89 -19.34 6.29
C PRO A 331 19.80 -19.48 5.23
N THR A 332 18.59 -19.86 5.64
CA THR A 332 17.44 -19.99 4.73
C THR A 332 16.27 -19.19 5.29
N LEU A 333 15.76 -18.22 4.53
CA LEU A 333 14.56 -17.48 4.89
C LEU A 333 13.33 -18.40 4.81
N LYS A 334 12.50 -18.40 5.86
CA LYS A 334 11.28 -19.20 5.97
C LYS A 334 10.06 -18.30 6.18
N ASP A 335 9.88 -17.36 5.26
CA ASP A 335 8.77 -16.39 5.27
C ASP A 335 7.39 -17.07 5.28
N ASN A 336 7.26 -18.18 4.55
CA ASN A 336 6.04 -18.97 4.43
C ASN A 336 5.69 -19.78 5.69
N LEU A 337 6.61 -19.90 6.65
CA LEU A 337 6.41 -20.59 7.93
C LEU A 337 6.40 -19.62 9.12
N ALA A 338 6.36 -18.31 8.87
CA ALA A 338 6.44 -17.31 9.93
C ALA A 338 5.37 -17.50 11.02
N ASP A 339 4.13 -17.78 10.63
CA ASP A 339 3.03 -18.00 11.58
C ASP A 339 3.29 -19.25 12.45
N GLU A 340 3.76 -20.36 11.85
CA GLU A 340 4.10 -21.60 12.56
C GLU A 340 5.30 -21.41 13.51
N ILE A 341 6.29 -20.64 13.10
CA ILE A 341 7.47 -20.33 13.92
C ILE A 341 7.07 -19.45 15.12
N ASN A 342 6.21 -18.46 14.91
CA ASN A 342 5.69 -17.64 16.01
C ASN A 342 4.89 -18.48 17.01
N ASP A 343 4.01 -19.37 16.53
CA ASP A 343 3.26 -20.29 17.40
C ASP A 343 4.19 -21.19 18.22
N MET A 344 5.23 -21.75 17.59
CA MET A 344 6.26 -22.53 18.29
C MET A 344 7.00 -21.69 19.34
N LEU A 345 7.43 -20.46 19.00
CA LEU A 345 8.14 -19.58 19.91
C LEU A 345 7.28 -19.17 21.11
N ASN A 346 5.97 -18.97 20.91
CA ASN A 346 5.02 -18.69 22.00
C ASN A 346 4.89 -19.86 22.99
N GLU A 347 5.17 -21.09 22.55
CA GLU A 347 5.20 -22.29 23.41
C GLU A 347 6.57 -22.55 24.05
N CYS A 348 7.59 -21.73 23.75
CA CYS A 348 8.94 -21.89 24.27
C CYS A 348 9.15 -21.21 25.63
N LYS A 349 10.03 -21.80 26.44
CA LYS A 349 10.66 -21.10 27.57
C LYS A 349 11.99 -20.52 27.11
N PHE A 350 12.17 -19.22 27.29
CA PHE A 350 13.37 -18.50 26.88
C PHE A 350 14.36 -18.38 28.02
N THR A 351 15.63 -18.70 27.74
CA THR A 351 16.75 -18.47 28.66
C THR A 351 17.87 -17.81 27.90
N LYS A 352 18.48 -16.76 28.45
CA LYS A 352 19.63 -16.12 27.80
C LYS A 352 20.79 -17.12 27.72
N ALA A 353 21.45 -17.21 26.57
CA ALA A 353 22.64 -18.03 26.44
C ALA A 353 23.73 -17.52 27.40
N THR A 354 24.42 -18.43 28.09
CA THR A 354 25.52 -18.10 29.00
C THR A 354 26.78 -17.68 28.26
N ASP A 355 26.95 -18.22 27.05
CA ASP A 355 28.10 -17.99 26.20
C ASP A 355 27.84 -16.83 25.24
N ASP A 356 28.90 -16.07 24.95
CA ASP A 356 28.84 -14.94 24.03
C ASP A 356 28.64 -15.42 22.58
N THR A 357 28.07 -14.57 21.72
CA THR A 357 27.79 -14.91 20.31
C THR A 357 29.06 -15.37 19.58
N SER A 358 30.20 -14.80 19.95
CA SER A 358 31.53 -15.15 19.42
C SER A 358 31.99 -16.58 19.77
N ILE A 359 31.43 -17.18 20.82
CA ILE A 359 31.70 -18.57 21.23
C ILE A 359 30.75 -19.53 20.54
N ILE A 360 29.47 -19.17 20.43
CA ILE A 360 28.43 -19.99 19.79
C ILE A 360 28.60 -20.01 18.26
N LEU A 361 29.04 -18.90 17.66
CA LEU A 361 29.19 -18.72 16.22
C LEU A 361 30.57 -18.11 15.88
N PRO A 362 31.68 -18.84 16.12
CA PRO A 362 33.04 -18.28 16.05
C PRO A 362 33.47 -17.86 14.64
N ASN A 363 32.83 -18.39 13.59
CA ASN A 363 33.16 -18.11 12.20
C ASN A 363 32.21 -17.09 11.54
N TYR A 364 31.47 -16.32 12.33
CA TYR A 364 30.57 -15.29 11.80
C TYR A 364 31.37 -14.23 11.03
N SER A 365 31.20 -14.22 9.71
CA SER A 365 31.97 -13.40 8.78
C SER A 365 31.08 -13.01 7.61
N PRO A 366 31.41 -11.98 6.82
CA PRO A 366 30.61 -11.60 5.66
C PRO A 366 30.40 -12.70 4.63
N GLU A 367 31.20 -13.78 4.62
CA GLU A 367 31.01 -14.94 3.72
C GLU A 367 30.08 -16.01 4.32
N MET A 368 29.85 -15.97 5.64
CA MET A 368 28.98 -16.86 6.41
C MET A 368 28.14 -16.03 7.39
N ALA A 369 27.41 -15.06 6.81
CA ALA A 369 26.62 -14.07 7.53
C ALA A 369 25.12 -14.34 7.38
N ILE A 370 24.35 -13.82 8.33
CA ILE A 370 22.92 -13.65 8.19
C ILE A 370 22.71 -12.33 7.45
N TYR A 371 21.94 -12.34 6.37
CA TYR A 371 21.61 -11.12 5.64
C TYR A 371 20.16 -10.73 5.88
N CYS A 372 19.94 -9.43 6.02
CA CYS A 372 18.61 -8.85 5.99
C CYS A 372 18.05 -8.85 4.56
N ILE A 373 16.75 -8.63 4.41
CA ILE A 373 16.09 -8.50 3.10
C ILE A 373 16.66 -7.35 2.26
N CYS A 374 17.26 -6.34 2.89
CA CYS A 374 17.96 -5.25 2.21
C CYS A 374 19.37 -5.65 1.70
N GLY A 375 19.87 -6.83 2.07
CA GLY A 375 21.20 -7.33 1.71
C GLY A 375 22.31 -6.96 2.68
N GLU A 376 22.01 -6.25 3.77
CA GLU A 376 22.98 -5.92 4.82
C GLU A 376 23.28 -7.11 5.73
N VAL A 377 24.51 -7.20 6.23
CA VAL A 377 24.91 -8.20 7.22
C VAL A 377 24.28 -7.83 8.56
N VAL A 378 23.51 -8.76 9.12
CA VAL A 378 22.83 -8.57 10.40
C VAL A 378 23.84 -8.60 11.54
N GLU A 379 23.84 -7.57 12.37
CA GLU A 379 24.55 -7.59 13.64
C GLU A 379 23.71 -8.31 14.70
N ILE A 380 24.23 -9.41 15.27
CA ILE A 380 23.53 -10.16 16.31
C ILE A 380 23.66 -9.40 17.64
N GLU A 381 22.53 -9.01 18.22
CA GLU A 381 22.45 -8.31 19.51
C GLU A 381 22.37 -9.29 20.69
N ASN A 382 21.59 -10.36 20.52
CA ASN A 382 21.24 -11.25 21.62
C ASN A 382 21.10 -12.70 21.13
N VAL A 383 21.48 -13.64 21.99
CA VAL A 383 21.32 -15.08 21.75
C VAL A 383 20.55 -15.70 22.90
N GLN A 384 19.46 -16.36 22.58
CA GLN A 384 18.61 -17.04 23.54
C GLN A 384 18.59 -18.54 23.25
N ILE A 385 18.50 -19.34 24.32
CA ILE A 385 18.20 -20.76 24.26
C ILE A 385 16.69 -20.90 24.48
N CYS A 386 16.01 -21.36 23.44
CA CYS A 386 14.59 -21.66 23.44
C CYS A 386 14.39 -23.12 23.80
N ASN A 387 13.56 -23.38 24.82
CA ASN A 387 13.19 -24.73 25.21
C ASN A 387 11.71 -24.97 24.91
N TRP A 388 11.43 -25.66 23.81
CA TRP A 388 10.08 -25.98 23.37
C TRP A 388 9.57 -27.23 24.09
N LYS A 389 8.48 -27.06 24.86
CA LYS A 389 7.80 -28.09 25.65
C LYS A 389 8.73 -28.94 26.54
N GLU A 390 9.87 -28.41 26.96
CA GLU A 390 10.90 -29.13 27.73
C GLU A 390 11.55 -30.33 27.00
N MET A 391 11.28 -30.50 25.71
CA MET A 391 11.73 -31.64 24.91
C MET A 391 12.80 -31.28 23.89
N PHE A 392 12.75 -30.06 23.34
CA PHE A 392 13.64 -29.65 22.26
C PHE A 392 14.23 -28.27 22.52
N LYS A 393 15.55 -28.17 22.46
CA LYS A 393 16.28 -26.92 22.68
C LYS A 393 16.93 -26.42 21.40
N PHE A 394 16.87 -25.14 21.14
CA PHE A 394 17.50 -24.51 19.98
C PHE A 394 17.93 -23.08 20.31
N TYR A 395 18.83 -22.53 19.51
CA TYR A 395 19.24 -21.14 19.59
C TYR A 395 18.31 -20.23 18.80
N LEU A 396 17.94 -19.11 19.39
CA LEU A 396 17.32 -17.96 18.73
C LEU A 396 18.32 -16.80 18.78
N PHE A 397 18.79 -16.39 17.60
CA PHE A 397 19.63 -15.21 17.41
C PHE A 397 18.74 -14.03 17.05
N GLU A 398 18.87 -12.94 17.78
CA GLU A 398 18.16 -11.70 17.52
C GLU A 398 19.14 -10.69 16.93
N GLY A 399 18.88 -10.28 15.70
CA GLY A 399 19.60 -9.19 15.06
C GLY A 399 19.17 -7.83 15.60
N LYS A 400 20.06 -6.84 15.50
CA LYS A 400 19.68 -5.43 15.58
C LYS A 400 18.77 -5.07 14.40
N GLU A 401 17.95 -4.04 14.61
CA GLU A 401 17.17 -3.42 13.53
C GLU A 401 18.13 -2.92 12.44
N CYS A 402 17.91 -3.34 11.20
CA CYS A 402 18.70 -2.89 10.05
C CYS A 402 18.27 -1.49 9.62
N ASP A 403 19.06 -0.83 8.76
CA ASP A 403 18.73 0.53 8.27
C ASP A 403 17.43 0.57 7.45
N CYS A 404 16.95 -0.58 6.99
CA CYS A 404 15.64 -0.72 6.35
C CYS A 404 14.44 -0.78 7.33
N GLY A 405 14.69 -0.77 8.64
CA GLY A 405 13.67 -0.83 9.70
C GLY A 405 13.19 -2.23 10.06
N GLU A 406 13.80 -3.27 9.47
CA GLU A 406 13.44 -4.67 9.72
C GLU A 406 14.39 -5.30 10.75
N LYS A 407 13.81 -6.13 11.63
CA LYS A 407 14.56 -6.97 12.58
C LYS A 407 14.58 -8.41 12.07
N VAL A 408 15.73 -9.06 12.19
CA VAL A 408 15.95 -10.43 11.70
C VAL A 408 16.13 -11.37 12.87
N TYR A 409 15.41 -12.49 12.84
CA TYR A 409 15.51 -13.56 13.83
C TYR A 409 16.05 -14.81 13.15
N ALA A 410 17.09 -15.42 13.71
CA ALA A 410 17.61 -16.67 13.19
C ALA A 410 17.47 -17.82 14.19
N LEU A 411 17.08 -18.99 13.70
CA LEU A 411 16.92 -20.21 14.48
C LEU A 411 17.96 -21.23 14.07
N SER A 412 18.62 -21.86 15.04
CA SER A 412 19.55 -22.96 14.82
C SER A 412 19.37 -24.04 15.85
N MET A 413 19.49 -25.31 15.45
CA MET A 413 19.64 -26.39 16.42
C MET A 413 20.98 -26.22 17.17
N MET A 414 21.06 -26.77 18.38
CA MET A 414 22.27 -26.67 19.20
C MET A 414 23.34 -27.66 18.72
N ASP A 415 22.93 -28.84 18.26
CA ASP A 415 23.81 -29.90 17.77
C ASP A 415 23.28 -30.49 16.46
N GLU A 416 24.18 -30.95 15.59
CA GLU A 416 23.82 -31.55 14.29
C GLU A 416 23.01 -32.85 14.45
N ASN A 417 23.28 -33.63 15.49
CA ASN A 417 22.65 -34.93 15.74
C ASN A 417 21.43 -34.87 16.67
N GLN A 418 20.93 -33.67 16.97
CA GLN A 418 19.79 -33.49 17.85
C GLN A 418 18.51 -34.06 17.22
N GLU A 419 17.75 -34.87 17.95
CA GLU A 419 16.49 -35.42 17.46
C GLU A 419 15.42 -34.31 17.42
N ILE A 420 14.92 -34.02 16.22
CA ILE A 420 13.89 -32.99 15.99
C ILE A 420 12.52 -33.64 16.16
N PRO A 421 11.63 -33.11 17.01
CA PRO A 421 10.25 -33.59 17.13
C PRO A 421 9.51 -33.55 15.78
N GLU A 422 8.65 -34.53 15.51
CA GLU A 422 7.87 -34.63 14.25
C GLU A 422 7.11 -33.33 13.92
N GLU A 423 6.59 -32.63 14.95
CA GLU A 423 5.88 -31.36 14.82
C GLU A 423 6.75 -30.22 14.26
N LEU A 424 8.07 -30.26 14.47
CA LEU A 424 9.00 -29.18 14.12
C LEU A 424 9.87 -29.50 12.89
N GLU A 425 9.69 -30.66 12.27
CA GLU A 425 10.48 -31.07 11.10
C GLU A 425 10.34 -30.08 9.94
N ASN A 426 9.14 -29.52 9.71
CA ASN A 426 8.92 -28.57 8.61
C ASN A 426 9.72 -27.26 8.78
N ILE A 427 10.03 -26.88 10.02
CA ILE A 427 10.79 -25.68 10.35
C ILE A 427 12.28 -25.94 10.18
N PHE A 428 12.81 -26.99 10.83
CA PHE A 428 14.26 -27.25 10.94
C PHE A 428 14.84 -28.17 9.86
N LYS A 429 14.03 -28.93 9.10
CA LYS A 429 14.47 -29.68 7.89
C LYS A 429 14.24 -28.89 6.60
#